data_AF-A0A674A6B9-F1
#
_entry.id   AF-A0A674A6B9-F1
#
_cell.length_a   1.000
_cell.length_b   1.000
_cell.length_c   1.000
_cell.angle_alpha   90.00
_cell.angle_beta   90.00
_cell.angle_gamma   90.00
#
_symmetry.space_group_name_H-M   'P 1'
#
loop_
_entity.id
_entity.type
_entity.pdbx_description
1 polymer ?
#
loop_
_entity_poly.entity_id
_entity_poly.type
_entity_poly.pdbx_seq_one_letter_code
_entity_poly.pdbx_strand_id
1 'polypeptide(L)'
;MVSGGEQQQGHRARVFKQKNKEHKRGKHRTKGEVEQENKGRVSVTALTKKQKKEAKKLDKRHKANQLRQNKKDLVLAEKRNLGSRDGPPPHLMAVVALHEGVDAEAVTRLLWCEEAGGLVREEKSVYGVSDSFSLVIPRFKQRFTFLRPDTADMHSLLDVVKVADSLVFVLDSTEGWDSYGDYCLSCLFAQGLPAHGISDLAISEIRFPGVCLFPLDSDQDATLMLRHLGAQRQRRLGFRSRRPHLLAQQVSYTPNSSEKGKGEAPTGLRTLRVSGYVRGCPLQVDRLVHISGFGDFQLSQIDAPIHRPPSPQLYDHSTVWP
;
A
#
# COMPACT_ATOMS: atom_id res chain seq x y z
N MET A 1 -110.50 -0.85 -21.44
CA MET A 1 -111.03 -2.21 -21.17
C MET A 1 -111.80 -2.60 -22.42
N VAL A 2 -111.53 -3.67 -23.17
CA VAL A 2 -111.22 -5.06 -22.81
C VAL A 2 -110.22 -5.66 -23.80
N SER A 3 -109.37 -6.56 -23.30
CA SER A 3 -108.34 -7.34 -24.00
C SER A 3 -108.90 -8.56 -24.74
N GLY A 4 -108.30 -8.92 -25.87
CA GLY A 4 -108.37 -10.26 -26.46
C GLY A 4 -107.02 -10.59 -27.10
N GLY A 5 -106.34 -11.62 -26.60
CA GLY A 5 -105.05 -12.08 -27.11
C GLY A 5 -105.20 -13.09 -28.24
N GLU A 6 -104.24 -13.12 -29.16
CA GLU A 6 -104.05 -14.20 -30.12
C GLU A 6 -102.55 -14.56 -30.27
N GLN A 7 -102.32 -15.86 -30.33
CA GLN A 7 -101.04 -16.56 -30.39
C GLN A 7 -100.37 -16.40 -31.75
N GLN A 8 -99.07 -16.10 -31.79
CA GLN A 8 -98.26 -16.24 -33.01
C GLN A 8 -97.45 -17.53 -32.95
N GLN A 9 -97.72 -18.41 -33.92
CA GLN A 9 -97.04 -19.69 -34.14
C GLN A 9 -95.61 -19.47 -34.64
N GLY A 10 -94.63 -20.08 -33.96
CA GLY A 10 -93.25 -20.15 -34.44
C GLY A 10 -93.09 -21.18 -35.55
N HIS A 11 -92.61 -20.78 -36.72
CA HIS A 11 -92.32 -21.69 -37.83
C HIS A 11 -91.24 -22.70 -37.44
N ARG A 12 -91.63 -23.95 -37.21
CA ARG A 12 -90.72 -25.07 -36.95
C ARG A 12 -90.17 -25.58 -38.29
N ALA A 13 -88.87 -25.39 -38.54
CA ALA A 13 -88.23 -25.87 -39.76
C ALA A 13 -88.34 -27.40 -39.88
N ARG A 14 -88.84 -27.89 -41.03
CA ARG A 14 -89.09 -29.31 -41.32
C ARG A 14 -87.82 -30.11 -41.63
N VAL A 15 -87.99 -31.44 -41.59
CA VAL A 15 -87.04 -32.57 -41.62
C VAL A 15 -86.14 -32.68 -42.88
N PHE A 16 -86.35 -31.88 -43.93
CA PHE A 16 -85.52 -31.89 -45.15
C PHE A 16 -84.72 -30.60 -45.33
N LYS A 17 -83.90 -30.23 -44.36
CA LYS A 17 -82.87 -29.20 -44.54
C LYS A 17 -81.61 -29.83 -45.14
N GLN A 18 -81.39 -29.58 -46.44
CA GLN A 18 -80.17 -29.97 -47.13
C GLN A 18 -78.96 -29.22 -46.53
N LYS A 19 -78.10 -29.94 -45.81
CA LYS A 19 -76.79 -29.41 -45.40
C LYS A 19 -75.82 -29.55 -46.57
N ASN A 20 -75.46 -28.44 -47.20
CA ASN A 20 -74.39 -28.44 -48.19
C ASN A 20 -73.07 -28.82 -47.52
N LYS A 21 -72.26 -29.65 -48.21
CA LYS A 21 -70.97 -30.10 -47.71
C LYS A 21 -70.03 -28.90 -47.51
N GLU A 22 -69.33 -28.87 -46.37
CA GLU A 22 -68.29 -27.87 -46.15
C GLU A 22 -67.11 -28.13 -47.08
N HIS A 23 -66.68 -27.09 -47.79
CA HIS A 23 -65.48 -27.17 -48.64
C HIS A 23 -64.24 -27.37 -47.78
N LYS A 24 -63.37 -28.32 -48.17
CA LYS A 24 -62.06 -28.53 -47.55
C LYS A 24 -61.21 -27.26 -47.72
N ARG A 25 -61.14 -26.42 -46.69
CA ARG A 25 -60.11 -25.38 -46.64
C ARG A 25 -58.80 -26.07 -46.26
N GLY A 26 -57.83 -26.06 -47.16
CA GLY A 26 -56.47 -26.53 -46.88
C GLY A 26 -55.86 -25.80 -45.68
N LYS A 27 -54.71 -26.28 -45.19
CA LYS A 27 -53.93 -25.73 -44.06
C LYS A 27 -53.55 -24.25 -44.27
N HIS A 28 -54.50 -23.36 -44.10
CA HIS A 28 -54.29 -21.93 -43.97
C HIS A 28 -54.87 -21.54 -42.62
N ARG A 29 -53.98 -21.50 -41.62
CA ARG A 29 -54.28 -20.86 -40.35
C ARG A 29 -54.61 -19.41 -40.62
N THR A 30 -55.75 -18.95 -40.15
CA THR A 30 -56.16 -17.57 -40.34
C THR A 30 -55.29 -16.67 -39.48
N LYS A 31 -55.05 -15.42 -39.92
CA LYS A 31 -54.24 -14.45 -39.19
C LYS A 31 -54.71 -14.27 -37.73
N GLY A 32 -56.02 -14.32 -37.51
CA GLY A 32 -56.62 -14.26 -36.16
C GLY A 32 -56.31 -15.47 -35.28
N GLU A 33 -56.19 -16.67 -35.87
CA GLU A 33 -55.87 -17.91 -35.16
C GLU A 33 -54.39 -17.93 -34.73
N VAL A 34 -53.48 -17.45 -35.60
CA VAL A 34 -52.06 -17.25 -35.27
C VAL A 34 -51.87 -16.15 -34.22
N GLU A 35 -52.64 -15.08 -34.28
CA GLU A 35 -52.62 -14.02 -33.26
C GLU A 35 -53.18 -14.51 -31.91
N GLN A 36 -54.18 -15.39 -31.90
CA GLN A 36 -54.69 -16.03 -30.68
C GLN A 36 -53.68 -17.00 -30.06
N GLU A 37 -52.98 -17.79 -30.88
CA GLU A 37 -51.97 -18.75 -30.41
C GLU A 37 -50.69 -18.06 -29.91
N ASN A 38 -50.41 -16.85 -30.41
CA ASN A 38 -49.29 -16.00 -29.99
C ASN A 38 -49.67 -14.95 -28.93
N LYS A 39 -50.96 -14.79 -28.58
CA LYS A 39 -51.39 -13.93 -27.48
C LYS A 39 -50.78 -14.45 -26.18
N GLY A 40 -49.92 -13.64 -25.57
CA GLY A 40 -49.20 -13.99 -24.34
C GLY A 40 -47.82 -14.63 -24.54
N ARG A 41 -47.41 -14.94 -25.78
CA ARG A 41 -46.03 -15.38 -26.08
C ARG A 41 -45.22 -14.19 -26.56
N VAL A 42 -44.53 -13.52 -25.63
CA VAL A 42 -43.48 -12.54 -25.97
C VAL A 42 -42.23 -13.32 -26.35
N SER A 43 -41.77 -13.20 -27.60
CA SER A 43 -40.51 -13.80 -28.02
C SER A 43 -39.36 -13.17 -27.22
N VAL A 44 -38.71 -13.99 -26.38
CA VAL A 44 -37.57 -13.60 -25.52
C VAL A 44 -36.37 -13.07 -26.35
N THR A 45 -36.39 -13.30 -27.66
CA THR A 45 -35.34 -12.87 -28.61
C THR A 45 -35.30 -11.36 -28.88
N ALA A 46 -36.30 -10.56 -28.47
CA ALA A 46 -36.24 -9.10 -28.60
C ALA A 46 -35.46 -8.40 -27.46
N LEU A 47 -35.35 -9.02 -26.28
CA LEU A 47 -34.74 -8.42 -25.09
C LEU A 47 -33.23 -8.65 -24.97
N THR A 48 -32.65 -9.51 -25.81
CA THR A 48 -31.21 -9.86 -25.78
C THR A 48 -30.35 -9.11 -26.80
N LYS A 49 -30.91 -8.15 -27.52
CA LYS A 49 -30.05 -7.16 -28.22
C LYS A 49 -29.56 -6.17 -27.18
N LYS A 50 -28.32 -6.37 -26.70
CA LYS A 50 -27.61 -5.43 -25.83
C LYS A 50 -27.57 -4.07 -26.51
N GLN A 51 -28.54 -3.21 -26.22
CA GLN A 51 -28.63 -1.89 -26.82
C GLN A 51 -27.39 -1.11 -26.37
N LYS A 52 -26.50 -0.79 -27.31
CA LYS A 52 -25.40 0.16 -27.10
C LYS A 52 -26.04 1.53 -26.89
N LYS A 53 -26.43 1.83 -25.65
CA LYS A 53 -26.80 3.19 -25.25
C LYS A 53 -25.53 4.01 -25.14
N GLU A 54 -25.42 5.04 -25.96
CA GLU A 54 -24.39 6.05 -25.78
C GLU A 54 -24.61 6.73 -24.42
N ALA A 55 -23.54 6.81 -23.63
CA ALA A 55 -23.60 7.37 -22.29
C ALA A 55 -24.03 8.84 -22.35
N LYS A 56 -25.08 9.21 -21.60
CA LYS A 56 -25.54 10.59 -21.53
C LYS A 56 -24.47 11.46 -20.86
N LYS A 57 -24.56 12.78 -21.02
CA LYS A 57 -23.64 13.75 -20.39
C LYS A 57 -23.56 13.55 -18.86
N LEU A 58 -24.70 13.27 -18.21
CA LEU A 58 -24.76 12.97 -16.78
C LEU A 58 -24.05 11.65 -16.42
N ASP A 59 -24.25 10.59 -17.22
CA ASP A 59 -23.59 9.30 -17.01
C ASP A 59 -22.07 9.41 -17.13
N LYS A 60 -21.59 10.21 -18.10
CA LYS A 60 -20.17 10.52 -18.27
C LYS A 60 -19.60 11.24 -17.04
N ARG A 61 -20.32 12.24 -16.51
CA ARG A 61 -19.93 12.97 -15.28
C ARG A 61 -19.93 12.06 -14.05
N HIS A 62 -20.96 11.22 -13.91
CA HIS A 62 -21.06 10.28 -12.80
C HIS A 62 -19.91 9.25 -12.82
N LYS A 63 -19.62 8.67 -13.99
CA LYS A 63 -18.48 7.76 -14.17
C LYS A 63 -17.15 8.45 -13.82
N ALA A 64 -16.95 9.70 -14.23
CA ALA A 64 -15.76 10.47 -13.89
C ALA A 64 -15.63 10.69 -12.37
N ASN A 65 -16.74 10.99 -11.69
CA ASN A 65 -16.76 11.16 -10.23
C ASN A 65 -16.45 9.85 -9.50
N GLN A 66 -17.05 8.74 -9.92
CA GLN A 66 -16.75 7.40 -9.37
C GLN A 66 -15.27 7.05 -9.54
N LEU A 67 -14.71 7.25 -10.73
CA LEU A 67 -13.30 7.00 -10.98
C LEU A 67 -12.39 7.88 -10.13
N ARG A 68 -12.76 9.16 -9.93
CA ARG A 68 -12.00 10.08 -9.08
C ARG A 68 -12.07 9.67 -7.61
N GLN A 69 -13.24 9.25 -7.13
CA GLN A 69 -13.41 8.78 -5.76
C GLN A 69 -12.58 7.52 -5.52
N ASN A 70 -12.71 6.51 -6.38
CA ASN A 70 -11.93 5.27 -6.28
C ASN A 70 -10.41 5.55 -6.28
N LYS A 71 -9.93 6.43 -7.18
CA LYS A 71 -8.50 6.81 -7.20
C LYS A 71 -8.06 7.52 -5.92
N LYS A 72 -8.90 8.40 -5.36
CA LYS A 72 -8.60 9.07 -4.09
C LYS A 72 -8.54 8.08 -2.94
N ASP A 73 -9.50 7.17 -2.86
CA ASP A 73 -9.58 6.17 -1.79
C ASP A 73 -8.36 5.23 -1.83
N LEU A 74 -7.94 4.81 -3.03
CA LEU A 74 -6.70 4.04 -3.22
C LEU A 74 -5.47 4.80 -2.71
N VAL A 75 -5.29 6.07 -3.10
CA VAL A 75 -4.13 6.88 -2.66
C VAL A 75 -4.17 7.12 -1.14
N LEU A 76 -5.35 7.33 -0.56
CA LEU A 76 -5.50 7.50 0.89
C LEU A 76 -5.19 6.22 1.65
N ALA A 77 -5.61 5.06 1.14
CA ALA A 77 -5.26 3.77 1.72
C ALA A 77 -3.74 3.52 1.67
N GLU A 78 -3.08 3.87 0.56
CA GLU A 78 -1.62 3.79 0.45
C GLU A 78 -0.91 4.68 1.48
N LYS A 79 -1.34 5.93 1.63
CA LYS A 79 -0.75 6.87 2.59
C LYS A 79 -0.98 6.46 4.04
N ARG A 80 -2.08 5.79 4.35
CA ARG A 80 -2.36 5.28 5.70
C ARG A 80 -1.49 4.09 6.08
N ASN A 81 -0.90 3.37 5.12
CA ASN A 81 -0.06 2.20 5.38
C ASN A 81 1.39 2.54 5.77
N LEU A 82 1.74 3.82 5.93
CA LEU A 82 3.08 4.27 6.27
C LEU A 82 3.06 5.31 7.39
N GLY A 83 3.85 5.08 8.43
CA GLY A 83 4.22 6.11 9.41
C GLY A 83 3.09 6.69 10.25
N SER A 84 1.88 6.14 10.22
CA SER A 84 0.77 6.65 11.06
C SER A 84 1.00 6.38 12.55
N ARG A 85 0.29 7.11 13.41
CA ARG A 85 0.45 7.04 14.88
C ARG A 85 0.23 5.61 15.41
N ASP A 86 -0.83 4.95 14.95
CA ASP A 86 -1.29 3.67 15.45
C ASP A 86 -1.42 2.67 14.29
N GLY A 87 -0.60 1.61 14.29
CA GLY A 87 -0.70 0.48 13.35
C GLY A 87 0.49 0.31 12.39
N PRO A 88 0.69 1.21 11.41
CA PRO A 88 1.72 1.02 10.38
C PRO A 88 3.15 1.15 10.91
N PRO A 89 4.12 0.52 10.22
CA PRO A 89 5.54 0.69 10.52
C PRO A 89 5.94 2.18 10.41
N PRO A 90 6.93 2.63 11.22
CA PRO A 90 7.55 3.94 11.04
C PRO A 90 8.10 4.12 9.62
N HIS A 91 8.09 5.35 9.11
CA HIS A 91 8.70 5.68 7.83
C HIS A 91 10.22 5.56 7.94
N LEU A 92 10.81 4.60 7.23
CA LEU A 92 12.24 4.31 7.30
C LEU A 92 13.01 5.19 6.32
N MET A 93 13.95 5.98 6.83
CA MET A 93 14.74 6.92 6.06
C MET A 93 16.22 6.62 6.20
N ALA A 94 16.94 6.49 5.09
CA ALA A 94 18.39 6.33 5.11
C ALA A 94 19.07 7.64 4.67
N VAL A 95 19.99 8.13 5.49
CA VAL A 95 20.78 9.35 5.22
C VAL A 95 22.13 8.93 4.66
N VAL A 96 22.41 9.25 3.41
CA VAL A 96 23.61 8.82 2.68
C VAL A 96 24.43 10.05 2.30
N ALA A 97 25.65 10.15 2.82
CA ALA A 97 26.63 11.12 2.33
C ALA A 97 27.23 10.63 1.02
N LEU A 98 27.30 11.51 0.02
CA LEU A 98 27.87 11.20 -1.29
C LEU A 98 29.24 11.85 -1.53
N HIS A 99 29.78 12.51 -0.51
CA HIS A 99 31.06 13.19 -0.58
C HIS A 99 31.79 13.02 0.75
N GLU A 100 33.10 12.74 0.72
CA GLU A 100 33.93 12.57 1.93
C GLU A 100 33.94 13.80 2.83
N GLY A 101 33.91 14.99 2.24
CA GLY A 101 33.90 16.27 2.97
C GLY A 101 32.58 16.63 3.66
N VAL A 102 31.54 15.80 3.55
CA VAL A 102 30.20 16.08 4.09
C VAL A 102 29.99 15.37 5.42
N ASP A 103 29.68 16.14 6.46
CA ASP A 103 29.33 15.58 7.76
C ASP A 103 27.86 15.13 7.80
N ALA A 104 27.62 13.84 7.55
CA ALA A 104 26.31 13.22 7.73
C ALA A 104 25.82 13.27 9.19
N GLU A 105 26.71 13.35 10.17
CA GLU A 105 26.35 13.45 11.59
C GLU A 105 25.72 14.81 11.89
N ALA A 106 26.26 15.91 11.34
CA ALA A 106 25.65 17.24 11.44
C ALA A 106 24.21 17.25 10.90
N VAL A 107 23.97 16.67 9.71
CA VAL A 107 22.61 16.57 9.14
C VAL A 107 21.68 15.73 10.01
N THR A 108 22.19 14.61 10.53
CA THR A 108 21.45 13.74 11.45
C THR A 108 21.08 14.49 12.74
N ARG A 109 21.99 15.31 13.27
CA ARG A 109 21.78 16.20 14.43
C ARG A 109 20.78 17.33 14.14
N LEU A 110 20.77 17.90 12.94
CA LEU A 110 19.76 18.89 12.56
C LEU A 110 18.36 18.27 12.43
N LEU A 111 18.28 17.07 11.84
CA LEU A 111 17.03 16.30 11.80
C LEU A 111 16.57 15.83 13.16
N TRP A 112 17.49 15.78 14.12
CA TRP A 112 17.20 15.51 15.51
C TRP A 112 16.46 16.67 16.19
N CYS A 113 16.48 17.90 15.68
CA CYS A 113 16.19 19.11 16.48
C CYS A 113 14.76 19.20 17.09
N GLU A 114 14.67 19.89 18.24
CA GLU A 114 13.51 19.92 19.18
C GLU A 114 12.37 20.88 18.81
N GLU A 115 12.62 21.88 17.96
CA GLU A 115 11.65 22.95 17.69
C GLU A 115 10.35 22.46 17.04
N ALA A 116 10.32 21.24 16.50
CA ALA A 116 9.13 20.66 15.88
C ALA A 116 8.01 20.26 16.86
N GLY A 117 8.26 20.28 18.18
CA GLY A 117 7.24 20.15 19.22
C GLY A 117 6.57 18.76 19.35
N GLY A 118 6.72 18.14 20.52
CA GLY A 118 6.06 16.87 20.88
C GLY A 118 6.85 15.61 20.54
N LEU A 119 8.17 15.72 20.50
CA LEU A 119 9.06 14.64 20.11
C LEU A 119 9.05 13.50 21.14
N VAL A 120 8.78 12.27 20.69
CA VAL A 120 9.18 11.09 21.46
C VAL A 120 10.35 10.45 20.74
N ARG A 121 11.50 10.41 21.43
CA ARG A 121 12.79 9.98 20.92
C ARG A 121 13.15 8.60 21.45
N GLU A 122 13.74 7.78 20.58
CA GLU A 122 14.41 6.56 20.98
C GLU A 122 15.75 6.48 20.22
N GLU A 123 16.84 6.60 20.97
CA GLU A 123 18.20 6.34 20.49
C GLU A 123 18.42 4.84 20.31
N LYS A 124 19.24 4.45 19.33
CA LYS A 124 19.60 3.05 19.05
C LYS A 124 18.38 2.16 18.81
N SER A 125 17.42 2.69 18.06
CA SER A 125 16.20 1.94 17.70
C SER A 125 16.47 0.72 16.80
N VAL A 126 17.70 0.57 16.29
CA VAL A 126 18.13 -0.57 15.48
C VAL A 126 19.40 -1.19 16.07
N TYR A 127 19.33 -2.49 16.35
CA TYR A 127 20.42 -3.28 16.89
C TYR A 127 21.64 -3.27 15.97
N GLY A 128 22.82 -2.95 16.52
CA GLY A 128 24.09 -2.97 15.79
C GLY A 128 24.39 -1.72 14.96
N VAL A 129 23.46 -0.75 14.88
CA VAL A 129 23.68 0.53 14.20
C VAL A 129 23.65 1.66 15.24
N SER A 130 24.83 2.17 15.59
CA SER A 130 24.98 3.23 16.60
C SER A 130 24.23 4.51 16.23
N ASP A 131 24.14 4.82 14.93
CA ASP A 131 23.54 6.05 14.41
C ASP A 131 22.14 5.81 13.85
N SER A 132 21.32 5.10 14.64
CA SER A 132 19.92 4.85 14.33
C SER A 132 19.03 5.53 15.36
N PHE A 133 17.97 6.19 14.90
CA PHE A 133 17.04 6.83 15.81
C PHE A 133 15.62 6.86 15.31
N SER A 134 14.68 6.84 16.25
CA SER A 134 13.26 6.93 15.94
C SER A 134 12.69 8.25 16.45
N LEU A 135 11.89 8.87 15.58
CA LEU A 135 11.33 10.20 15.75
C LEU A 135 9.82 10.13 15.60
N VAL A 136 9.07 10.50 16.63
CA VAL A 136 7.62 10.67 16.53
C VAL A 136 7.30 12.16 16.52
N ILE A 137 6.65 12.63 15.45
CA ILE A 137 6.22 14.03 15.32
C ILE A 137 4.68 14.07 15.39
N PRO A 138 4.09 14.43 16.54
CA PRO A 138 2.64 14.50 16.71
C PRO A 138 1.99 15.53 15.79
N ARG A 139 2.68 16.64 15.50
CA ARG A 139 2.20 17.70 14.60
C ARG A 139 1.88 17.17 13.19
N PHE A 140 2.73 16.29 12.67
CA PHE A 140 2.53 15.65 11.37
C PHE A 140 1.76 14.34 11.47
N LYS A 141 1.49 13.86 12.70
CA LYS A 141 0.92 12.53 13.00
C LYS A 141 1.72 11.41 12.35
N GLN A 142 3.04 11.59 12.30
CA GLN A 142 3.96 10.72 11.59
C GLN A 142 5.10 10.23 12.49
N ARG A 143 5.52 8.99 12.23
CA ARG A 143 6.63 8.31 12.88
C ARG A 143 7.71 8.05 11.84
N PHE A 144 8.93 8.46 12.13
CA PHE A 144 10.11 8.25 11.29
C PHE A 144 11.12 7.40 12.05
N THR A 145 11.89 6.61 11.30
CA THR A 145 13.10 5.95 11.79
C THR A 145 14.20 6.31 10.82
N PHE A 146 15.26 6.92 11.32
CA PHE A 146 16.43 7.32 10.56
C PHE A 146 17.55 6.32 10.77
N LEU A 147 18.25 6.01 9.69
CA LEU A 147 19.45 5.20 9.67
C LEU A 147 20.53 5.93 8.88
N ARG A 148 21.73 5.96 9.45
CA ARG A 148 22.93 6.34 8.73
C ARG A 148 23.71 5.06 8.37
N PRO A 149 23.64 4.57 7.13
CA PRO A 149 24.54 3.51 6.68
C PRO A 149 25.98 4.01 6.66
N ASP A 150 26.91 3.12 6.96
CA ASP A 150 28.33 3.35 6.67
C ASP A 150 28.50 3.37 5.15
N THR A 151 29.04 4.46 4.63
CA THR A 151 29.30 4.61 3.19
C THR A 151 30.54 3.85 2.76
N ALA A 152 31.47 3.54 3.68
CA ALA A 152 32.67 2.78 3.37
C ALA A 152 32.37 1.31 3.00
N ASP A 153 31.36 0.71 3.65
CA ASP A 153 30.89 -0.62 3.32
C ASP A 153 29.67 -0.57 2.36
N MET A 154 29.96 -0.80 1.09
CA MET A 154 28.95 -0.87 0.03
C MET A 154 27.87 -1.92 0.31
N HIS A 155 28.21 -3.06 0.92
CA HIS A 155 27.23 -4.10 1.20
C HIS A 155 26.22 -3.64 2.25
N SER A 156 26.69 -3.01 3.32
CA SER A 156 25.82 -2.39 4.33
C SER A 156 24.94 -1.29 3.74
N LEU A 157 25.49 -0.43 2.88
CA LEU A 157 24.72 0.62 2.20
C LEU A 157 23.56 0.03 1.36
N LEU A 158 23.86 -0.94 0.49
CA LEU A 158 22.86 -1.58 -0.37
C LEU A 158 21.82 -2.37 0.44
N ASP A 159 22.23 -2.92 1.59
CA ASP A 159 21.36 -3.66 2.48
C ASP A 159 20.42 -2.80 3.31
N VAL A 160 20.82 -1.56 3.64
CA VAL A 160 19.92 -0.58 4.27
C VAL A 160 18.98 0.00 3.22
N VAL A 161 19.50 0.37 2.04
CA VAL A 161 18.72 1.01 0.97
C VAL A 161 17.61 0.11 0.43
N LYS A 162 17.85 -1.21 0.32
CA LYS A 162 16.81 -2.15 -0.13
C LYS A 162 15.58 -2.20 0.77
N VAL A 163 15.72 -1.81 2.05
CA VAL A 163 14.65 -1.83 3.06
C VAL A 163 14.04 -0.44 3.28
N ALA A 164 14.82 0.63 3.07
CA ALA A 164 14.39 2.01 3.25
C ALA A 164 13.14 2.39 2.40
N ASP A 165 12.30 3.28 2.95
CA ASP A 165 11.17 3.88 2.23
C ASP A 165 11.60 5.13 1.47
N SER A 166 12.41 5.96 2.13
CA SER A 166 12.99 7.16 1.55
C SER A 166 14.50 7.21 1.75
N LEU A 167 15.21 7.80 0.79
CA LEU A 167 16.63 8.17 0.91
C LEU A 167 16.76 9.69 1.00
N VAL A 168 17.70 10.13 1.82
CA VAL A 168 18.15 11.51 1.89
C VAL A 168 19.61 11.52 1.49
N PHE A 169 19.91 12.07 0.31
CA PHE A 169 21.28 12.23 -0.16
C PHE A 169 21.83 13.56 0.36
N VAL A 170 22.96 13.50 1.04
CA VAL A 170 23.70 14.69 1.47
C VAL A 170 24.82 14.94 0.49
N LEU A 171 24.77 16.12 -0.12
CA LEU A 171 25.72 16.60 -1.11
C LEU A 171 26.61 17.68 -0.52
N ASP A 172 27.79 17.83 -1.11
CA ASP A 172 28.60 19.02 -0.90
C ASP A 172 28.07 20.19 -1.74
N SER A 173 28.17 21.40 -1.21
CA SER A 173 27.70 22.62 -1.87
C SER A 173 28.52 23.01 -3.11
N THR A 174 29.78 22.56 -3.20
CA THR A 174 30.71 22.99 -4.26
C THR A 174 30.85 21.96 -5.37
N GLU A 175 31.11 20.71 -5.01
CA GLU A 175 31.34 19.61 -5.96
C GLU A 175 30.09 18.74 -6.16
N GLY A 176 29.15 18.76 -5.21
CA GLY A 176 27.98 17.89 -5.20
C GLY A 176 28.33 16.51 -4.63
N TRP A 177 28.99 15.66 -5.43
CA TRP A 177 29.39 14.31 -5.02
C TRP A 177 30.76 13.95 -5.58
N ASP A 178 31.50 13.12 -4.85
CA ASP A 178 32.83 12.67 -5.25
C ASP A 178 32.75 11.46 -6.21
N SER A 179 33.92 11.01 -6.69
CA SER A 179 34.02 9.83 -7.56
C SER A 179 33.50 8.54 -6.90
N TYR A 180 33.59 8.43 -5.57
CA TYR A 180 33.10 7.28 -4.83
C TYR A 180 31.58 7.34 -4.62
N GLY A 181 31.02 8.52 -4.39
CA GLY A 181 29.61 8.84 -4.38
C GLY A 181 28.99 8.56 -5.75
N ASP A 182 29.69 8.84 -6.84
CA ASP A 182 29.24 8.48 -8.18
C ASP A 182 29.13 6.95 -8.37
N TYR A 183 30.11 6.20 -7.84
CA TYR A 183 30.09 4.74 -7.79
C TYR A 183 28.94 4.21 -6.91
N CYS A 184 28.73 4.78 -5.72
CA CYS A 184 27.61 4.45 -4.84
C CYS A 184 26.28 4.68 -5.54
N LEU A 185 26.09 5.86 -6.13
CA LEU A 185 24.89 6.20 -6.88
C LEU A 185 24.64 5.20 -8.02
N SER A 186 25.67 4.85 -8.78
CA SER A 186 25.56 3.88 -9.88
C SER A 186 25.05 2.52 -9.38
N CYS A 187 25.57 2.03 -8.25
CA CYS A 187 25.10 0.80 -7.63
C CYS A 187 23.65 0.91 -7.14
N LEU A 188 23.29 2.02 -6.51
CA LEU A 188 21.95 2.27 -6.00
C LEU A 188 20.90 2.41 -7.12
N PHE A 189 21.26 3.05 -8.24
CA PHE A 189 20.43 3.13 -9.43
C PHE A 189 20.18 1.75 -10.04
N ALA A 190 21.21 0.90 -10.11
CA ALA A 190 21.10 -0.46 -10.63
C ALA A 190 20.22 -1.35 -9.74
N GLN A 191 20.32 -1.22 -8.41
CA GLN A 191 19.48 -1.96 -7.46
C GLN A 191 18.02 -1.49 -7.48
N GLY A 192 17.81 -0.20 -7.72
CA GLY A 192 16.51 0.45 -7.81
C GLY A 192 16.22 1.32 -6.59
N LEU A 193 16.27 2.64 -6.79
CA LEU A 193 16.05 3.62 -5.74
C LEU A 193 14.60 3.65 -5.24
N PRO A 194 14.36 3.66 -3.92
CA PRO A 194 13.06 3.99 -3.34
C PRO A 194 12.76 5.49 -3.52
N ALA A 195 11.80 6.06 -2.79
CA ALA A 195 11.60 7.52 -2.85
C ALA A 195 12.88 8.22 -2.39
N HIS A 196 13.29 9.31 -3.02
CA HIS A 196 14.51 10.02 -2.63
C HIS A 196 14.24 11.52 -2.55
N GLY A 197 14.92 12.18 -1.61
CA GLY A 197 15.09 13.63 -1.53
C GLY A 197 16.60 13.92 -1.49
N ILE A 198 16.98 15.11 -1.93
CA ILE A 198 18.38 15.55 -1.98
C ILE A 198 18.49 16.79 -1.11
N SER A 199 19.50 16.83 -0.24
CA SER A 199 19.91 18.04 0.47
C SER A 199 21.16 18.62 -0.18
N ASP A 200 21.09 19.92 -0.43
CA ASP A 200 22.11 20.82 -0.99
C ASP A 200 22.38 20.82 -2.53
N LEU A 201 22.98 21.94 -2.99
CA LEU A 201 22.78 22.60 -4.30
C LEU A 201 23.50 22.06 -5.57
N ALA A 202 22.91 22.48 -6.70
CA ALA A 202 23.49 22.83 -8.02
C ALA A 202 23.69 21.79 -9.14
N ILE A 203 24.04 20.51 -8.91
CA ILE A 203 24.43 19.59 -10.02
C ILE A 203 23.46 18.41 -10.22
N SER A 204 22.30 18.41 -9.55
CA SER A 204 21.40 17.25 -9.51
C SER A 204 20.61 16.97 -10.80
N GLU A 205 20.48 17.91 -11.75
CA GLU A 205 19.60 17.74 -12.91
C GLU A 205 19.99 16.59 -13.86
N ILE A 206 21.28 16.23 -13.93
CA ILE A 206 21.77 15.19 -14.85
C ILE A 206 21.32 13.79 -14.41
N ARG A 207 21.35 13.51 -13.10
CA ARG A 207 20.99 12.19 -12.54
C ARG A 207 19.61 12.16 -11.88
N PHE A 208 19.12 13.31 -11.42
CA PHE A 208 17.91 13.45 -10.62
C PHE A 208 16.99 14.54 -11.16
N PRO A 209 16.32 14.30 -12.31
CA PRO A 209 15.41 15.28 -12.89
C PRO A 209 14.20 15.52 -11.98
N GLY A 210 13.97 16.79 -11.61
CA GLY A 210 12.77 17.21 -10.88
C GLY A 210 12.75 16.89 -9.38
N VAL A 211 13.91 16.63 -8.77
CA VAL A 211 14.02 16.41 -7.31
C VAL A 211 14.12 17.74 -6.57
N CYS A 212 13.41 17.87 -5.45
CA CYS A 212 13.49 19.05 -4.59
C CYS A 212 14.80 19.04 -3.80
N LEU A 213 15.57 20.12 -3.91
CA LEU A 213 16.76 20.40 -3.12
C LEU A 213 16.33 21.12 -1.83
N PHE A 214 16.86 20.67 -0.70
CA PHE A 214 16.66 21.32 0.60
C PHE A 214 18.01 21.86 1.12
N PRO A 215 18.17 23.18 1.32
CA PRO A 215 19.27 23.68 2.15
C PRO A 215 19.04 23.16 3.57
N LEU A 216 20.07 22.65 4.23
CA LEU A 216 19.97 22.12 5.60
C LEU A 216 20.84 22.93 6.55
N ASP A 217 20.70 24.25 6.49
CA ASP A 217 21.46 25.17 7.35
C ASP A 217 20.70 25.52 8.64
N SER A 218 19.37 25.39 8.63
CA SER A 218 18.49 25.79 9.73
C SER A 218 17.53 24.68 10.15
N ASP A 219 17.14 24.69 11.43
CA ASP A 219 16.11 23.81 12.00
C ASP A 219 14.74 23.97 11.31
N GLN A 220 14.45 25.18 10.81
CA GLN A 220 13.24 25.44 10.04
C GLN A 220 13.25 24.65 8.72
N ASP A 221 14.40 24.60 8.05
CA ASP A 221 14.57 23.86 6.80
C ASP A 221 14.54 22.35 7.04
N ALA A 222 15.14 21.88 8.13
CA ALA A 222 15.01 20.48 8.56
C ALA A 222 13.53 20.11 8.79
N THR A 223 12.73 20.99 9.40
CA THR A 223 11.28 20.80 9.58
C THR A 223 10.53 20.78 8.25
N LEU A 224 10.91 21.64 7.30
CA LEU A 224 10.34 21.65 5.94
C LEU A 224 10.67 20.35 5.19
N MET A 225 11.89 19.84 5.33
CA MET A 225 12.31 18.57 4.74
C MET A 225 11.55 17.39 5.36
N LEU A 226 11.43 17.32 6.69
CA LEU A 226 10.64 16.30 7.38
C LEU A 226 9.18 16.29 6.90
N ARG A 227 8.58 17.48 6.75
CA ARG A 227 7.23 17.62 6.19
C ARG A 227 7.16 17.13 4.74
N HIS A 228 8.17 17.44 3.93
CA HIS A 228 8.23 16.96 2.55
C HIS A 228 8.32 15.44 2.50
N LEU A 229 9.26 14.84 3.23
CA LEU A 229 9.49 13.39 3.30
C LEU A 229 8.23 12.65 3.76
N GLY A 230 7.56 13.18 4.78
CA GLY A 230 6.29 12.64 5.27
C GLY A 230 5.13 12.73 4.26
N ALA A 231 5.09 13.78 3.44
CA ALA A 231 4.05 13.96 2.43
C ALA A 231 4.37 13.32 1.07
N GLN A 232 5.64 12.93 0.86
CA GLN A 232 6.17 12.43 -0.39
C GLN A 232 5.45 11.16 -0.83
N ARG A 233 5.14 11.09 -2.13
CA ARG A 233 4.60 9.88 -2.73
C ARG A 233 5.68 8.81 -2.76
N GLN A 234 5.42 7.69 -2.10
CA GLN A 234 6.35 6.58 -2.06
C GLN A 234 6.43 5.87 -3.41
N ARG A 235 7.66 5.54 -3.82
CA ARG A 235 7.92 4.72 -5.00
C ARG A 235 7.88 3.25 -4.58
N ARG A 236 7.02 2.46 -5.21
CA ARG A 236 6.92 1.02 -4.94
C ARG A 236 7.99 0.25 -5.71
N LEU A 237 8.92 -0.36 -4.98
CA LEU A 237 9.87 -1.32 -5.55
C LEU A 237 9.17 -2.68 -5.73
N GLY A 238 9.31 -3.26 -6.94
CA GLY A 238 8.59 -4.48 -7.32
C GLY A 238 8.94 -5.70 -6.47
N PHE A 239 10.22 -5.87 -6.13
CA PHE A 239 10.69 -6.97 -5.27
C PHE A 239 10.21 -6.82 -3.82
N ARG A 240 10.26 -5.59 -3.30
CA ARG A 240 9.88 -5.24 -1.92
C ARG A 240 8.37 -5.36 -1.67
N SER A 241 7.57 -5.07 -2.70
CA SER A 241 6.11 -5.12 -2.60
C SER A 241 5.53 -6.54 -2.66
N ARG A 242 6.29 -7.52 -3.16
CA ARG A 242 5.83 -8.91 -3.38
C ARG A 242 6.25 -9.88 -2.28
N ARG A 243 7.16 -9.47 -1.39
CA ARG A 243 7.70 -10.33 -0.31
C ARG A 243 7.61 -9.62 1.04
N PRO A 244 7.28 -10.34 2.12
CA PRO A 244 7.40 -9.79 3.46
C PRO A 244 8.88 -9.52 3.75
N HIS A 245 9.17 -8.38 4.36
CA HIS A 245 10.51 -8.03 4.82
C HIS A 245 10.39 -7.25 6.13
N LEU A 246 11.46 -7.27 6.92
CA LEU A 246 11.52 -6.65 8.23
C LEU A 246 12.94 -6.12 8.46
N LEU A 247 13.02 -4.96 9.11
CA LEU A 247 14.27 -4.46 9.67
C LEU A 247 14.34 -4.86 11.14
N ALA A 248 15.42 -5.54 11.52
CA ALA A 248 15.63 -6.00 12.89
C ALA A 248 15.94 -4.81 13.80
N GLN A 249 15.02 -4.48 14.71
CA GLN A 249 15.22 -3.40 15.69
C GLN A 249 15.91 -3.90 16.94
N GLN A 250 15.49 -5.06 17.44
CA GLN A 250 16.11 -5.70 18.59
C GLN A 250 16.38 -7.16 18.22
N VAL A 251 17.59 -7.61 18.56
CA VAL A 251 18.01 -8.99 18.33
C VAL A 251 18.46 -9.56 19.67
N SER A 252 17.86 -10.68 20.06
CA SER A 252 18.29 -11.43 21.23
C SER A 252 18.50 -12.88 20.85
N TYR A 253 19.48 -13.50 21.50
CA TYR A 253 19.89 -14.84 21.17
C TYR A 253 19.79 -15.71 22.41
N THR A 254 18.91 -16.70 22.37
CA THR A 254 18.67 -17.59 23.51
C THR A 254 19.19 -18.98 23.17
N PRO A 255 20.07 -19.57 23.99
CA PRO A 255 20.46 -20.96 23.81
C PRO A 255 19.23 -21.85 24.03
N ASN A 256 19.03 -22.80 23.11
CA ASN A 256 18.04 -23.83 23.36
C ASN A 256 18.63 -24.71 24.46
N SER A 257 18.02 -24.68 25.64
CA SER A 257 18.35 -25.65 26.67
C SER A 257 18.04 -27.01 26.08
N SER A 258 19.06 -27.81 25.86
CA SER A 258 18.92 -29.22 25.51
C SER A 258 17.87 -29.83 26.45
N GLU A 259 16.88 -30.50 25.87
CA GLU A 259 16.04 -31.40 26.65
C GLU A 259 16.97 -32.31 27.45
N LYS A 260 16.84 -32.28 28.78
CA LYS A 260 17.54 -33.19 29.68
C LYS A 260 17.04 -34.61 29.40
N GLY A 261 17.63 -35.29 28.42
CA GLY A 261 17.31 -36.66 28.09
C GLY A 261 18.10 -37.18 26.89
N LYS A 262 19.20 -37.88 27.17
CA LYS A 262 20.07 -38.66 26.25
C LYS A 262 21.13 -37.88 25.46
N GLY A 263 22.31 -37.76 26.06
CA GLY A 263 23.53 -38.39 25.53
C GLY A 263 24.11 -37.98 24.18
N GLU A 264 23.68 -36.92 23.51
CA GLU A 264 24.33 -36.40 22.30
C GLU A 264 24.87 -34.99 22.50
N ALA A 265 26.01 -34.71 21.83
CA ALA A 265 26.79 -33.48 21.92
C ALA A 265 25.89 -32.23 21.81
N PRO A 266 26.22 -31.11 22.49
CA PRO A 266 25.41 -29.90 22.45
C PRO A 266 25.32 -29.42 21.01
N THR A 267 24.21 -29.73 20.34
CA THR A 267 23.95 -29.20 19.00
C THR A 267 23.88 -27.70 19.20
N GLY A 268 24.82 -26.94 18.63
CA GLY A 268 24.95 -25.48 18.79
C GLY A 268 23.77 -24.67 18.23
N LEU A 269 22.62 -25.32 18.03
CA LEU A 269 21.34 -24.76 17.62
C LEU A 269 20.83 -23.86 18.76
N ARG A 270 20.80 -22.57 18.46
CA ARG A 270 20.27 -21.52 19.33
C ARG A 270 19.13 -20.84 18.61
N THR A 271 18.16 -20.34 19.37
CA THR A 271 17.02 -19.63 18.81
C THR A 271 17.34 -18.14 18.74
N LEU A 272 17.25 -17.58 17.53
CA LEU A 272 17.37 -16.15 17.28
C LEU A 272 15.98 -15.51 17.40
N ARG A 273 15.84 -14.54 18.31
CA ARG A 273 14.62 -13.75 18.48
C ARG A 273 14.87 -12.37 17.87
N VAL A 274 14.13 -12.07 16.80
CA VAL A 274 14.22 -10.80 16.08
C VAL A 274 12.91 -10.06 16.24
N SER A 275 12.99 -8.83 16.77
CA SER A 275 11.86 -7.93 16.92
C SER A 275 11.99 -6.79 15.91
N GLY A 276 10.87 -6.42 15.28
CA GLY A 276 10.80 -5.30 14.35
C GLY A 276 9.44 -5.23 13.66
N TYR A 277 9.32 -4.35 12.67
CA TYR A 277 8.07 -4.16 11.95
C TYR A 277 8.07 -4.91 10.61
N VAL A 278 7.01 -5.69 10.40
CA VAL A 278 6.77 -6.35 9.11
C VAL A 278 6.27 -5.34 8.09
N ARG A 279 6.87 -5.37 6.89
CA ARG A 279 6.58 -4.47 5.77
C ARG A 279 6.29 -5.29 4.51
N GLY A 280 5.51 -4.72 3.58
CA GLY A 280 5.16 -5.34 2.31
C GLY A 280 3.98 -6.31 2.44
N CYS A 281 4.23 -7.61 2.34
CA CYS A 281 3.20 -8.64 2.49
C CYS A 281 3.10 -9.16 3.94
N PRO A 282 2.00 -9.83 4.32
CA PRO A 282 1.92 -10.52 5.61
C PRO A 282 2.98 -11.63 5.74
N LEU A 283 3.60 -11.73 6.91
CA LEU A 283 4.56 -12.79 7.24
C LEU A 283 3.81 -14.08 7.60
N GLN A 284 4.33 -15.23 7.16
CA GLN A 284 3.77 -16.56 7.43
C GLN A 284 4.84 -17.43 8.08
N VAL A 285 4.47 -18.20 9.11
CA VAL A 285 5.39 -19.09 9.86
C VAL A 285 5.93 -20.22 8.97
N ASP A 286 5.07 -20.78 8.12
CA ASP A 286 5.42 -21.96 7.30
C ASP A 286 6.45 -21.66 6.20
N ARG A 287 6.78 -20.39 5.96
CA ARG A 287 7.73 -19.98 4.92
C ARG A 287 9.12 -19.81 5.49
N LEU A 288 10.11 -20.12 4.64
CA LEU A 288 11.51 -19.82 4.93
C LEU A 288 11.76 -18.31 5.00
N VAL A 289 12.66 -17.92 5.88
CA VAL A 289 13.15 -16.55 6.04
C VAL A 289 14.61 -16.50 5.61
N HIS A 290 14.92 -15.56 4.73
CA HIS A 290 16.28 -15.28 4.31
C HIS A 290 16.88 -14.16 5.17
N ILE A 291 18.03 -14.40 5.77
CA ILE A 291 18.83 -13.40 6.46
C ILE A 291 19.98 -13.01 5.54
N SER A 292 20.10 -11.72 5.24
CA SER A 292 21.12 -11.20 4.32
C SER A 292 22.52 -11.51 4.87
N GLY A 293 23.35 -12.16 4.06
CA GLY A 293 24.70 -12.60 4.45
C GLY A 293 24.76 -13.94 5.21
N PHE A 294 23.64 -14.49 5.69
CA PHE A 294 23.63 -15.72 6.50
C PHE A 294 22.87 -16.89 5.87
N GLY A 295 21.97 -16.63 4.91
CA GLY A 295 21.24 -17.67 4.18
C GLY A 295 19.79 -17.87 4.65
N ASP A 296 19.24 -19.05 4.37
CA ASP A 296 17.83 -19.36 4.55
C ASP A 296 17.57 -20.21 5.80
N PHE A 297 16.57 -19.83 6.59
CA PHE A 297 16.20 -20.47 7.85
C PHE A 297 14.69 -20.66 7.96
N GLN A 298 14.27 -21.67 8.72
CA GLN A 298 12.86 -21.91 9.02
C GLN A 298 12.43 -21.14 10.27
N LEU A 299 11.24 -20.52 10.24
CA LEU A 299 10.64 -19.90 11.42
C LEU A 299 10.01 -20.96 12.32
N SER A 300 10.23 -20.83 13.63
CA SER A 300 9.55 -21.65 14.64
C SER A 300 8.26 -21.03 15.14
N GLN A 301 8.28 -19.71 15.42
CA GLN A 301 7.18 -18.99 16.06
C GLN A 301 7.17 -17.52 15.61
N ILE A 302 5.98 -16.94 15.51
CA ILE A 302 5.77 -15.49 15.33
C ILE A 302 4.93 -15.00 16.50
N ASP A 303 5.50 -14.07 17.27
CA ASP A 303 4.79 -13.37 18.32
C ASP A 303 4.48 -11.93 17.86
N ALA A 304 3.25 -11.47 18.13
CA ALA A 304 2.80 -10.13 17.78
C ALA A 304 2.51 -9.31 19.04
N PRO A 305 3.55 -8.81 19.75
CA PRO A 305 3.34 -7.93 20.89
C PRO A 305 2.69 -6.62 20.43
N ILE A 306 1.72 -6.12 21.20
CA ILE A 306 1.12 -4.81 20.94
C ILE A 306 2.19 -3.75 21.18
N HIS A 307 2.64 -3.10 20.11
CA HIS A 307 3.58 -1.99 20.22
C HIS A 307 2.91 -0.81 20.92
N ARG A 308 3.34 -0.51 22.15
CA ARG A 308 2.97 0.71 22.85
C ARG A 308 3.90 1.81 22.33
N PRO A 309 3.41 2.82 21.58
CA PRO A 309 4.24 3.97 21.26
C PRO A 309 4.73 4.58 22.57
N PRO A 310 6.00 5.03 22.63
CA PRO A 310 6.49 5.68 23.83
C PRO A 310 5.57 6.89 24.10
N SER A 311 4.98 6.90 25.30
CA SER A 311 3.95 7.85 25.68
C SER A 311 4.51 9.27 25.72
N PRO A 312 3.80 10.29 25.21
CA PRO A 312 4.20 11.69 25.38
C PRO A 312 3.84 12.16 26.80
N GLN A 313 4.43 11.55 27.84
CA GLN A 313 4.20 11.94 29.23
C GLN A 313 5.54 12.14 29.96
N LEU A 314 5.82 13.42 30.22
CA LEU A 314 6.58 13.96 31.35
C LEU A 314 8.05 13.51 31.44
N TYR A 315 8.91 14.14 30.64
CA TYR A 315 10.22 14.51 31.17
C TYR A 315 9.97 15.62 32.20
N ASP A 316 9.76 15.20 33.45
CA ASP A 316 9.80 16.11 34.58
C ASP A 316 11.23 16.67 34.65
N HIS A 317 11.37 17.98 34.45
CA HIS A 317 12.62 18.72 34.68
C HIS A 317 12.88 18.79 36.20
N SER A 318 13.06 17.65 36.85
CA SER A 318 13.37 17.61 38.29
C SER A 318 13.99 16.26 38.67
N THR A 319 15.08 15.89 38.01
CA THR A 319 15.92 14.77 38.46
C THR A 319 17.38 15.14 38.22
N VAL A 320 17.82 16.21 38.88
CA VAL A 320 19.21 16.36 39.29
C VAL A 320 19.47 15.27 40.31
N TRP A 321 20.34 14.32 39.99
CA TRP A 321 20.93 13.42 40.97
C TRP A 321 22.46 13.46 40.81
N PRO A 322 23.18 13.28 41.94
CA PRO A 322 24.47 13.90 42.23
C PRO A 322 25.67 13.32 41.47
#